data_AF-A0A7S3C3G8-F1
#
_entry.id   AF-A0A7S3C3G8-F1
#
_cell.length_a   1.000
_cell.length_b   1.000
_cell.length_c   1.000
_cell.angle_alpha   90.00
_cell.angle_beta   90.00
_cell.angle_gamma   90.00
#
_symmetry.space_group_name_H-M   'P 1'
#
loop_
_entity.id
_entity.type
_entity.pdbx_description
1 polymer ?
#
loop_
_entity_poly.entity_id
_entity_poly.type
_entity_poly.pdbx_seq_one_letter_code
_entity_poly.pdbx_strand_id
1 'polypeptide(L)'
;GMPFLAPPAEDASADAGVGSPEEKDVQPTGSGRTRSRLTFSLAAKVRSLTLSLVEESGEMVAALAISEVDAGYASYSDSRAVVTGTLGCIRLVDGYYSPKELHWEVVGLTNPTKGALVKVRYESLAAGAAAEAGHASSVDLEAASLRIVYLARFVDTATRFASGLVGGAGAPADSSGVPASATKVQAKTSLSAPPSDVLPLKMSVNIDAPVVYVPVSSQSASCLRLDMGKLRVRNELTDGCDVMTVGLDSASIAMHHTQHGELEITD
;
A
#
# COMPACT_ATOMS: atom_id res chain seq x y z
N GLY A 1 25.49 -10.24 17.10
CA GLY A 1 24.80 -11.03 16.07
C GLY A 1 23.53 -11.58 16.65
N MET A 2 22.39 -10.99 16.31
CA MET A 2 21.05 -11.39 16.77
C MET A 2 20.34 -12.16 15.66
N PRO A 3 19.44 -13.11 15.99
CA PRO A 3 18.87 -14.02 15.01
C PRO A 3 17.91 -13.31 14.07
N PHE A 4 17.95 -13.73 12.81
CA PHE A 4 17.00 -13.43 11.76
C PHE A 4 15.58 -13.69 12.27
N LEU A 5 14.67 -12.72 12.11
CA LEU A 5 13.27 -12.84 12.51
C LEU A 5 12.62 -13.92 11.62
N ALA A 6 12.54 -15.15 12.13
CA ALA A 6 11.88 -16.24 11.43
C ALA A 6 10.35 -16.01 11.45
N PRO A 7 9.63 -16.31 10.35
CA PRO A 7 8.17 -16.36 10.36
C PRO A 7 7.68 -17.49 11.29
N PRO A 8 6.45 -17.40 11.83
CA PRO A 8 5.91 -18.40 12.74
C PRO A 8 5.84 -19.78 12.06
N ALA A 9 6.10 -20.83 12.85
CA ALA A 9 6.03 -22.22 12.44
C ALA A 9 4.57 -22.66 12.26
N GLU A 10 4.25 -23.23 11.08
CA GLU A 10 2.99 -23.94 10.86
C GLU A 10 3.20 -25.40 11.26
N ASP A 11 2.40 -25.87 12.22
CA ASP A 11 2.32 -27.28 12.57
C ASP A 11 1.75 -28.07 11.40
N ALA A 12 2.55 -29.00 10.90
CA ALA A 12 2.14 -29.99 9.92
C ALA A 12 1.36 -31.11 10.63
N SER A 13 0.05 -31.20 10.37
CA SER A 13 -0.70 -32.44 10.52
C SER A 13 -1.50 -32.71 9.25
N ALA A 14 -1.10 -33.75 8.53
CA ALA A 14 -1.85 -34.35 7.44
C ALA A 14 -2.92 -35.30 7.99
N ASP A 15 -4.14 -35.27 7.43
CA ASP A 15 -4.82 -36.50 7.00
C ASP A 15 -5.96 -36.18 5.99
N ALA A 16 -6.25 -37.20 5.18
CA ALA A 16 -6.94 -37.21 3.91
C ALA A 16 -8.48 -37.08 3.96
N GLY A 17 -9.05 -36.62 2.84
CA GLY A 17 -10.49 -36.66 2.58
C GLY A 17 -10.82 -36.33 1.11
N VAL A 18 -10.99 -37.38 0.31
CA VAL A 18 -11.39 -37.39 -1.11
C VAL A 18 -12.78 -36.75 -1.32
N GLY A 19 -12.94 -35.96 -2.38
CA GLY A 19 -14.25 -35.52 -2.87
C GLY A 19 -14.17 -34.57 -4.06
N SER A 20 -14.04 -35.11 -5.28
CA SER A 20 -14.23 -34.37 -6.52
C SER A 20 -15.70 -33.99 -6.69
N PRO A 21 -16.06 -32.72 -6.96
CA PRO A 21 -17.42 -32.38 -7.39
C PRO A 21 -17.56 -32.59 -8.91
N GLU A 22 -18.56 -33.40 -9.24
CA GLU A 22 -19.11 -33.77 -10.53
C GLU A 22 -19.28 -32.57 -11.49
N GLU A 23 -18.69 -32.69 -12.69
CA GLU A 23 -18.86 -31.76 -13.81
C GLU A 23 -20.24 -32.00 -14.46
N LYS A 24 -21.25 -31.20 -14.08
CA LYS A 24 -22.53 -31.17 -14.79
C LYS A 24 -22.46 -30.18 -15.95
N ASP A 25 -22.34 -30.74 -17.13
CA ASP A 25 -22.41 -30.07 -18.43
C ASP A 25 -23.80 -29.42 -18.61
N VAL A 26 -23.84 -28.08 -18.60
CA VAL A 26 -25.03 -27.29 -18.93
C VAL A 26 -24.84 -26.71 -20.33
N GLN A 27 -25.55 -27.28 -21.29
CA GLN A 27 -25.65 -26.77 -22.65
C GLN A 27 -26.28 -25.36 -22.67
N PRO A 28 -25.67 -24.35 -23.33
CA PRO A 28 -26.27 -23.03 -23.46
C PRO A 28 -27.11 -22.95 -24.75
N THR A 29 -28.40 -22.70 -24.59
CA THR A 29 -29.27 -22.19 -25.66
C THR A 29 -29.27 -20.67 -25.64
N GLY A 30 -28.86 -20.05 -26.75
CA GLY A 30 -29.24 -18.68 -27.11
C GLY A 30 -28.20 -17.57 -26.93
N SER A 31 -27.86 -16.94 -28.08
CA SER A 31 -27.17 -15.66 -28.29
C SER A 31 -25.66 -15.63 -28.02
N GLY A 32 -24.89 -15.64 -29.11
CA GLY A 32 -23.43 -15.63 -29.12
C GLY A 32 -22.83 -14.35 -28.54
N ARG A 33 -22.60 -14.36 -27.22
CA ARG A 33 -21.43 -13.66 -26.66
C ARG A 33 -20.23 -14.54 -26.92
N THR A 34 -19.41 -14.17 -27.90
CA THR A 34 -18.07 -14.73 -28.07
C THR A 34 -17.35 -14.55 -26.74
N ARG A 35 -17.16 -15.64 -25.98
CA ARG A 35 -16.40 -15.59 -24.72
C ARG A 35 -14.97 -15.19 -25.08
N SER A 36 -14.53 -14.02 -24.64
CA SER A 36 -13.16 -13.53 -24.80
C SER A 36 -12.19 -14.59 -24.28
N ARG A 37 -11.23 -15.03 -25.09
CA ARG A 37 -10.27 -16.08 -24.70
C ARG A 37 -9.10 -15.46 -23.96
N LEU A 38 -8.63 -16.08 -22.89
CA LEU A 38 -7.37 -15.71 -22.24
C LEU A 38 -6.21 -15.94 -23.21
N THR A 39 -5.43 -14.89 -23.50
CA THR A 39 -4.29 -14.94 -24.43
C THR A 39 -2.98 -15.19 -23.69
N PHE A 40 -2.78 -14.50 -22.56
CA PHE A 40 -1.57 -14.64 -21.76
C PHE A 40 -1.88 -14.30 -20.30
N SER A 41 -1.27 -15.03 -19.37
CA SER A 41 -1.33 -14.75 -17.94
C SER A 41 0.03 -14.92 -17.28
N LEU A 42 0.35 -14.03 -16.34
CA LEU A 42 1.53 -14.08 -15.49
C LEU A 42 1.09 -13.95 -14.03
N ALA A 43 1.65 -14.77 -13.15
CA ALA A 43 1.47 -14.66 -11.71
C ALA A 43 2.83 -14.66 -11.04
N ALA A 44 3.03 -13.76 -10.08
CA ALA A 44 4.21 -13.68 -9.25
C ALA A 44 3.78 -13.72 -7.79
N LYS A 45 4.44 -14.57 -6.99
CA LYS A 45 4.21 -14.69 -5.55
C LYS A 45 5.53 -14.50 -4.82
N VAL A 46 5.58 -13.53 -3.91
CA VAL A 46 6.73 -13.28 -3.05
C VAL A 46 6.29 -13.43 -1.61
N ARG A 47 6.81 -14.45 -0.93
CA ARG A 47 6.49 -14.72 0.48
C ARG A 47 6.92 -13.57 1.37
N SER A 48 8.17 -13.12 1.22
CA SER A 48 8.73 -12.02 2.00
C SER A 48 9.84 -11.33 1.23
N LEU A 49 9.89 -10.02 1.35
CA LEU A 49 10.98 -9.16 0.90
C LEU A 49 11.37 -8.25 2.07
N THR A 50 12.65 -8.23 2.41
CA THR A 50 13.17 -7.40 3.49
C THR A 50 14.30 -6.54 2.96
N LEU A 51 14.18 -5.23 3.15
CA LEU A 51 15.22 -4.25 2.89
C LEU A 51 15.72 -3.73 4.24
N SER A 52 17.02 -3.87 4.49
CA SER A 52 17.67 -3.36 5.71
C SER A 52 18.61 -2.21 5.37
N LEU A 53 18.49 -1.12 6.12
CA LEU A 53 19.48 -0.06 6.16
C LEU A 53 20.45 -0.34 7.31
N VAL A 54 21.74 -0.37 7.01
CA VAL A 54 22.82 -0.73 7.94
C VAL A 54 23.92 0.32 7.84
N GLU A 55 24.47 0.73 8.98
CA GLU A 55 25.65 1.59 9.06
C GLU A 55 26.94 0.83 8.72
N GLU A 56 28.03 1.56 8.46
CA GLU A 56 29.37 0.97 8.24
C GLU A 56 29.86 0.16 9.45
N SER A 57 29.42 0.51 10.66
CA SER A 57 29.65 -0.23 11.90
C SER A 57 29.01 -1.63 11.89
N GLY A 58 28.09 -1.90 10.95
CA GLY A 58 27.28 -3.11 10.89
C GLY A 58 25.99 -3.03 11.71
N GLU A 59 25.70 -1.90 12.35
CA GLU A 59 24.46 -1.69 13.09
C GLU A 59 23.28 -1.42 12.16
N MET A 60 22.14 -2.07 12.43
CA MET A 60 20.92 -1.88 11.66
C MET A 60 20.26 -0.58 12.09
N VAL A 61 19.99 0.29 11.11
CA VAL A 61 19.34 1.59 11.30
C VAL A 61 17.83 1.47 11.14
N ALA A 62 17.40 0.73 10.14
CA ALA A 62 15.99 0.49 9.86
C ALA A 62 15.83 -0.79 9.05
N ALA A 63 14.67 -1.44 9.16
CA ALA A 63 14.30 -2.52 8.26
C ALA A 63 12.85 -2.37 7.78
N LEU A 64 12.67 -2.47 6.47
CA LEU A 64 11.37 -2.55 5.81
C LEU A 64 11.14 -3.99 5.39
N ALA A 65 10.09 -4.62 5.93
CA ALA A 65 9.64 -5.94 5.54
C ALA A 65 8.27 -5.84 4.86
N ILE A 66 8.12 -6.58 3.77
CA ILE A 66 6.92 -6.70 2.95
C ILE A 66 6.66 -8.20 2.82
N SER A 67 5.44 -8.65 3.15
CA SER A 67 5.12 -10.09 3.13
C SER A 67 3.81 -10.35 2.39
N GLU A 68 3.70 -11.56 1.85
CA GLU A 68 2.51 -12.07 1.15
C GLU A 68 2.12 -11.15 -0.02
N VAL A 69 3.07 -10.97 -0.95
CA VAL A 69 2.83 -10.24 -2.19
C VAL A 69 2.37 -11.22 -3.25
N ASP A 70 1.15 -11.06 -3.74
CA ASP A 70 0.71 -11.70 -4.98
C ASP A 70 0.51 -10.63 -6.05
N ALA A 71 1.04 -10.86 -7.25
CA ALA A 71 0.78 -10.03 -8.41
C ALA A 71 0.31 -10.91 -9.56
N GLY A 72 -0.68 -10.44 -10.29
CA GLY A 72 -1.30 -11.15 -11.41
C GLY A 72 -1.48 -10.21 -12.59
N TYR A 73 -1.25 -10.74 -13.79
CA TYR A 73 -1.54 -10.11 -15.06
C TYR A 73 -2.28 -11.11 -15.93
N ALA A 74 -3.33 -10.66 -16.61
CA ALA A 74 -4.05 -11.43 -17.62
C ALA A 74 -4.40 -10.53 -18.80
N SER A 75 -4.25 -11.06 -20.01
CA SER A 75 -4.67 -10.39 -21.25
C SER A 75 -5.59 -11.31 -22.04
N TYR A 76 -6.52 -10.72 -22.78
CA TYR A 76 -7.58 -11.42 -23.46
C TYR A 76 -7.60 -11.09 -24.96
N SER A 77 -8.23 -11.97 -25.74
CA SER A 77 -8.28 -11.88 -27.20
C SER A 77 -9.05 -10.66 -27.72
N ASP A 78 -9.82 -10.00 -26.87
CA ASP A 78 -10.58 -8.77 -27.13
C ASP A 78 -9.84 -7.50 -26.69
N SER A 79 -8.51 -7.58 -26.51
CA SER A 79 -7.63 -6.49 -26.08
C SER A 79 -7.85 -6.00 -24.65
N ARG A 80 -8.65 -6.70 -23.84
CA ARG A 80 -8.74 -6.45 -22.40
C ARG A 80 -7.47 -6.93 -21.69
N ALA A 81 -7.06 -6.19 -20.67
CA ALA A 81 -6.03 -6.56 -19.72
C ALA A 81 -6.53 -6.36 -18.29
N VAL A 82 -6.14 -7.26 -17.40
CA VAL A 82 -6.42 -7.20 -15.96
C VAL A 82 -5.11 -7.33 -15.22
N VAL A 83 -4.88 -6.42 -14.28
CA VAL A 83 -3.76 -6.51 -13.33
C VAL A 83 -4.34 -6.59 -11.93
N THR A 84 -3.87 -7.53 -11.14
CA THR A 84 -4.24 -7.68 -9.74
C THR A 84 -2.99 -7.65 -8.88
N GLY A 85 -3.07 -7.05 -7.71
CA GLY A 85 -1.99 -7.08 -6.74
C GLY A 85 -2.54 -7.16 -5.33
N THR A 86 -1.88 -7.92 -4.48
CA THR A 86 -2.13 -7.93 -3.04
C THR A 86 -0.82 -7.74 -2.30
N LEU A 87 -0.92 -7.09 -1.15
CA LEU A 87 0.13 -7.03 -0.16
C LEU A 87 -0.49 -7.46 1.17
N GLY A 88 -0.01 -8.54 1.77
CA GLY A 88 -0.52 -9.00 3.06
C GLY A 88 -0.09 -8.09 4.21
N CYS A 89 1.21 -7.82 4.32
CA CYS A 89 1.77 -7.07 5.45
C CYS A 89 2.91 -6.14 5.04
N ILE A 90 2.96 -4.96 5.65
CA ILE A 90 4.11 -4.06 5.64
C ILE A 90 4.56 -3.82 7.07
N ARG A 91 5.87 -3.84 7.30
CA ARG A 91 6.46 -3.52 8.60
C ARG A 91 7.69 -2.66 8.40
N LEU A 92 7.74 -1.52 9.07
CA LEU A 92 8.92 -0.66 9.13
C LEU A 92 9.33 -0.52 10.59
N VAL A 93 10.59 -0.81 10.87
CA VAL A 93 11.13 -0.78 12.23
C VAL A 93 12.31 0.18 12.30
N ASP A 94 12.45 0.86 13.44
CA ASP A 94 13.63 1.65 13.76
C ASP A 94 14.62 0.76 14.54
N GLY A 95 15.82 0.59 13.99
CA GLY A 95 16.86 -0.26 14.56
C GLY A 95 17.57 0.32 15.79
N TYR A 96 17.37 1.62 16.09
CA TYR A 96 17.88 2.24 17.31
C TYR A 96 17.14 1.78 18.56
N TYR A 97 15.86 1.44 18.42
CA TYR A 97 15.03 1.01 19.54
C TYR A 97 14.99 -0.52 19.65
N SER A 98 14.93 -1.01 20.89
CA SER A 98 14.77 -2.44 21.13
C SER A 98 13.35 -2.88 20.73
N PRO A 99 13.15 -4.10 20.20
CA PRO A 99 11.82 -4.68 19.98
C PRO A 99 10.95 -4.79 21.25
N LYS A 100 11.53 -4.53 22.43
CA LYS A 100 10.83 -4.47 23.72
C LYS A 100 10.17 -3.11 23.99
N GLU A 101 10.59 -2.06 23.28
CA GLU A 101 10.01 -0.72 23.44
C GLU A 101 8.64 -0.64 22.76
N LEU A 102 7.77 0.25 23.20
CA LEU A 102 6.36 0.29 22.74
C LEU A 102 6.22 0.72 21.26
N HIS A 103 7.18 1.51 20.79
CA HIS A 103 7.12 2.22 19.51
C HIS A 103 8.26 1.88 18.55
N TRP A 104 8.95 0.75 18.76
CA TRP A 104 10.04 0.29 17.88
C TRP A 104 9.60 0.04 16.43
N GLU A 105 8.35 -0.41 16.25
CA GLU A 105 7.70 -0.49 14.95
C GLU A 105 7.08 0.86 14.58
N VAL A 106 7.63 1.46 13.53
CA VAL A 106 7.27 2.76 12.98
C VAL A 106 6.07 2.64 12.04
N VAL A 107 5.99 1.59 11.24
CA VAL A 107 4.83 1.31 10.39
C VAL A 107 4.45 -0.15 10.54
N GLY A 108 3.17 -0.41 10.74
CA GLY A 108 2.63 -1.76 10.76
C GLY A 108 1.13 -1.78 10.57
N LEU A 109 0.57 -2.98 10.50
CA LEU A 109 -0.88 -3.18 10.51
C LEU A 109 -1.45 -2.87 11.90
N THR A 110 -2.52 -2.09 11.96
CA THR A 110 -3.26 -1.91 13.22
C THR A 110 -3.96 -3.20 13.65
N ASN A 111 -4.35 -4.04 12.69
CA ASN A 111 -4.91 -5.36 12.95
C ASN A 111 -4.43 -6.37 11.88
N PRO A 112 -3.48 -7.27 12.23
CA PRO A 112 -2.92 -8.23 11.29
C PRO A 112 -3.86 -9.38 10.91
N THR A 113 -5.04 -9.51 11.53
CA THR A 113 -6.02 -10.57 11.19
C THR A 113 -6.96 -10.19 10.03
N LYS A 114 -6.93 -8.94 9.56
CA LYS A 114 -7.81 -8.44 8.49
C LYS A 114 -7.20 -8.62 7.10
N GLY A 115 -7.20 -9.85 6.56
CA GLY A 115 -6.90 -10.12 5.15
C GLY A 115 -5.65 -9.42 4.60
N ALA A 116 -5.63 -9.12 3.30
CA ALA A 116 -4.52 -8.38 2.69
C ALA A 116 -4.55 -6.89 3.08
N LEU A 117 -3.42 -6.34 3.51
CA LEU A 117 -3.20 -4.91 3.77
C LEU A 117 -3.57 -4.05 2.55
N VAL A 118 -3.13 -4.42 1.36
CA VAL A 118 -3.47 -3.70 0.12
C VAL A 118 -4.04 -4.69 -0.88
N LYS A 119 -5.08 -4.29 -1.60
CA LYS A 119 -5.59 -4.96 -2.78
C LYS A 119 -5.73 -3.92 -3.89
N VAL A 120 -5.12 -4.19 -5.03
CA VAL A 120 -5.24 -3.37 -6.23
C VAL A 120 -5.78 -4.21 -7.37
N ARG A 121 -6.70 -3.63 -8.14
CA ARG A 121 -7.19 -4.19 -9.38
C ARG A 121 -7.25 -3.11 -10.44
N TYR A 122 -6.56 -3.34 -11.53
CA TYR A 122 -6.71 -2.59 -12.76
C TYR A 122 -7.40 -3.47 -13.80
N GLU A 123 -8.30 -2.86 -14.58
CA GLU A 123 -8.91 -3.51 -15.72
C GLU A 123 -9.08 -2.51 -16.87
N SER A 124 -8.63 -2.88 -18.06
CA SER A 124 -9.05 -2.20 -19.29
C SER A 124 -10.31 -2.86 -19.87
N LEU A 125 -11.07 -2.11 -20.65
CA LEU A 125 -12.26 -2.59 -21.32
C LEU A 125 -12.01 -2.73 -22.82
N ALA A 126 -12.68 -3.70 -23.44
CA ALA A 126 -12.75 -3.76 -24.90
C ALA A 126 -13.50 -2.53 -25.44
N ALA A 127 -13.18 -2.08 -26.66
CA ALA A 127 -13.67 -0.82 -27.21
C ALA A 127 -15.20 -0.63 -27.13
N GLY A 128 -15.98 -1.69 -27.41
CA GLY A 128 -17.45 -1.63 -27.31
C GLY A 128 -17.96 -1.43 -25.88
N ALA A 129 -17.38 -2.16 -24.91
CA ALA A 129 -17.72 -2.01 -23.51
C ALA A 129 -17.24 -0.66 -22.93
N ALA A 130 -16.10 -0.15 -23.40
CA ALA A 130 -15.59 1.16 -23.02
C ALA A 130 -16.53 2.30 -23.45
N ALA A 131 -17.08 2.21 -24.67
CA ALA A 131 -18.04 3.18 -25.18
C ALA A 131 -19.36 3.18 -24.36
N GLU A 132 -19.83 2.01 -23.96
CA GLU A 132 -21.02 1.88 -23.09
C GLU A 132 -20.76 2.37 -21.66
N ALA A 133 -19.59 2.08 -21.10
CA ALA A 133 -19.22 2.43 -19.72
C ALA A 133 -18.77 3.89 -19.57
N GLY A 134 -18.40 4.57 -20.66
CA GLY A 134 -17.86 5.93 -20.64
C GLY A 134 -16.41 6.02 -20.14
N HIS A 135 -15.70 4.90 -20.03
CA HIS A 135 -14.30 4.84 -19.61
C HIS A 135 -13.58 3.65 -20.26
N ALA A 136 -12.29 3.76 -20.57
CA ALA A 136 -11.52 2.66 -21.16
C ALA A 136 -10.87 1.76 -20.12
N SER A 137 -10.69 2.24 -18.90
CA SER A 137 -10.05 1.47 -17.85
C SER A 137 -10.57 1.87 -16.48
N SER A 138 -10.28 1.03 -15.50
CA SER A 138 -10.63 1.25 -14.10
C SER A 138 -9.48 0.81 -13.19
N VAL A 139 -9.32 1.52 -12.07
CA VAL A 139 -8.43 1.18 -10.96
C VAL A 139 -9.24 1.20 -9.67
N ASP A 140 -9.25 0.06 -8.98
CA ASP A 140 -9.77 -0.09 -7.63
C ASP A 140 -8.61 -0.40 -6.67
N LEU A 141 -8.50 0.38 -5.60
CA LEU A 141 -7.52 0.20 -4.54
C LEU A 141 -8.24 0.13 -3.19
N GLU A 142 -7.99 -0.92 -2.44
CA GLU A 142 -8.40 -1.06 -1.04
C GLU A 142 -7.16 -1.19 -0.18
N ALA A 143 -7.06 -0.38 0.88
CA ALA A 143 -6.01 -0.48 1.88
C ALA A 143 -6.62 -0.58 3.28
N ALA A 144 -6.15 -1.55 4.06
CA ALA A 144 -6.51 -1.71 5.45
C ALA A 144 -5.77 -0.69 6.35
N SER A 145 -6.17 -0.66 7.62
CA SER A 145 -5.63 0.25 8.63
C SER A 145 -4.15 0.04 8.91
N LEU A 146 -3.39 1.11 8.71
CA LEU A 146 -1.99 1.22 9.10
C LEU A 146 -1.85 1.97 10.41
N ARG A 147 -0.98 1.46 11.29
CA ARG A 147 -0.42 2.17 12.42
C ARG A 147 0.87 2.82 11.97
N ILE A 148 0.94 4.14 12.06
CA ILE A 148 2.13 4.93 11.76
C ILE A 148 2.57 5.61 13.06
N VAL A 149 3.81 5.40 13.49
CA VAL A 149 4.38 6.06 14.65
C VAL A 149 5.37 7.12 14.19
N TYR A 150 5.14 8.35 14.59
CA TYR A 150 6.07 9.44 14.37
C TYR A 150 7.15 9.44 15.45
N LEU A 151 8.38 9.15 15.05
CA LEU A 151 9.55 9.31 15.90
C LEU A 151 10.47 10.35 15.25
N ALA A 152 10.68 11.48 15.92
CA ALA A 152 11.48 12.58 15.38
C ALA A 152 12.88 12.12 14.96
N ARG A 153 13.52 11.27 15.79
CA ARG A 153 14.84 10.68 15.48
C ARG A 153 14.81 9.82 14.22
N PHE A 154 13.77 9.02 14.03
CA PHE A 154 13.63 8.16 12.85
C PHE A 154 13.48 9.01 11.59
N VAL A 155 12.61 10.02 11.61
CA VAL A 155 12.37 10.93 10.48
C VAL A 155 13.64 11.68 10.09
N ASP A 156 14.38 12.17 11.08
CA ASP A 156 15.65 12.86 10.90
C ASP A 156 16.71 11.93 10.28
N THR A 157 16.81 10.69 10.77
CA THR A 157 17.68 9.65 10.20
C THR A 157 17.32 9.32 8.76
N ALA A 158 16.04 9.09 8.47
CA ALA A 158 15.55 8.79 7.13
C ALA A 158 15.79 9.97 6.15
N THR A 159 15.62 11.20 6.63
CA THR A 159 15.87 12.41 5.83
C THR A 159 17.35 12.57 5.50
N ARG A 160 18.25 12.34 6.46
CA ARG A 160 19.70 12.33 6.20
C ARG A 160 20.08 11.27 5.18
N PHE A 161 19.57 10.05 5.34
CA PHE A 161 19.82 8.98 4.38
C PHE A 161 19.33 9.34 2.97
N ALA A 162 18.09 9.82 2.83
CA ALA A 162 17.54 10.24 1.55
C ALA A 162 18.35 11.39 0.92
N SER A 163 18.84 12.33 1.72
CA SER A 163 19.71 13.40 1.23
C SER A 163 21.05 12.86 0.68
N GLY A 164 21.63 11.85 1.33
CA GLY A 164 22.84 11.18 0.85
C GLY A 164 22.63 10.39 -0.46
N LEU A 165 21.42 9.86 -0.69
CA LEU A 165 21.07 9.21 -1.96
C LEU A 165 20.86 10.21 -3.11
N VAL A 166 20.26 11.38 -2.82
CA VAL A 166 19.92 12.41 -3.82
C VAL A 166 21.15 13.27 -4.18
N GLY A 167 22.16 13.33 -3.32
CA GLY A 167 23.42 13.96 -3.64
C GLY A 167 24.50 13.60 -2.63
N GLY A 168 25.53 12.88 -3.10
CA GLY A 168 26.84 12.92 -2.47
C GLY A 168 27.37 14.35 -2.51
N ALA A 169 26.99 15.17 -1.54
CA ALA A 169 27.51 16.50 -1.33
C ALA A 169 28.02 16.59 0.11
N GLY A 170 29.10 15.87 0.37
CA GLY A 170 30.15 16.38 1.26
C GLY A 170 30.80 17.57 0.57
N ALA A 171 30.11 18.69 0.48
CA ALA A 171 30.69 19.97 0.11
C ALA A 171 30.36 20.95 1.25
N PRO A 172 31.37 21.44 2.00
CA PRO A 172 31.13 22.53 2.94
C PRO A 172 30.58 23.72 2.16
N ALA A 173 29.70 24.47 2.81
CA ALA A 173 29.08 25.67 2.27
C ALA A 173 30.11 26.78 2.08
N ASP A 174 30.98 26.68 1.08
CA ASP A 174 31.90 27.73 0.68
C ASP A 174 31.60 28.18 -0.75
N SER A 175 31.06 29.39 -0.81
CA SER A 175 31.14 30.40 -1.86
C SER A 175 31.33 29.99 -3.34
N SER A 176 30.50 30.66 -4.16
CA SER A 176 30.68 30.97 -5.58
C SER A 176 29.94 30.05 -6.57
N GLY A 177 29.16 30.72 -7.42
CA GLY A 177 27.98 30.19 -8.08
C GLY A 177 28.23 29.22 -9.23
N VAL A 178 27.36 28.22 -9.31
CA VAL A 178 27.03 27.40 -10.48
C VAL A 178 25.56 26.98 -10.28
N PRO A 179 24.70 26.97 -11.32
CA PRO A 179 23.27 27.17 -11.16
C PRO A 179 22.58 26.00 -10.47
N ALA A 180 21.58 26.35 -9.67
CA ALA A 180 20.64 25.42 -9.06
C ALA A 180 19.86 24.64 -10.13
N SER A 181 20.47 23.58 -10.68
CA SER A 181 19.72 22.40 -11.11
C SER A 181 19.35 21.61 -9.86
N ALA A 182 18.66 22.28 -8.94
CA ALA A 182 17.84 21.62 -7.97
C ALA A 182 16.79 20.88 -8.78
N THR A 183 16.96 19.57 -8.93
CA THR A 183 15.88 18.63 -9.21
C THR A 183 14.87 18.80 -8.08
N LYS A 184 14.12 19.89 -8.14
CA LYS A 184 12.92 20.10 -7.38
C LYS A 184 12.01 19.03 -7.96
N VAL A 185 11.89 17.92 -7.25
CA VAL A 185 10.73 17.02 -7.36
C VAL A 185 9.55 17.85 -6.87
N GLN A 186 9.18 18.83 -7.69
CA GLN A 186 7.84 19.38 -7.67
C GLN A 186 7.02 18.20 -8.14
N ALA A 187 6.28 17.57 -7.22
CA ALA A 187 5.04 16.92 -7.60
C ALA A 187 4.16 18.02 -8.21
N LYS A 188 4.39 18.34 -9.48
CA LYS A 188 3.56 19.24 -10.26
C LYS A 188 2.30 18.45 -10.56
N THR A 189 1.32 18.52 -9.66
CA THR A 189 -0.08 18.19 -9.96
C THR A 189 -0.67 19.31 -10.83
N SER A 190 -0.01 19.65 -11.93
CA SER A 190 -0.62 20.45 -12.99
C SER A 190 -1.38 19.46 -13.88
N LEU A 191 -2.65 19.23 -13.56
CA LEU A 191 -3.59 18.58 -14.48
C LEU A 191 -3.77 19.51 -15.69
N SER A 192 -2.89 19.41 -16.67
CA SER A 192 -3.24 19.83 -18.03
C SER A 192 -4.41 18.98 -18.48
N ALA A 193 -5.45 19.60 -19.07
CA ALA A 193 -6.56 18.86 -19.65
C ALA A 193 -6.01 17.70 -20.51
N PRO A 194 -6.50 16.47 -20.31
CA PRO A 194 -6.01 15.32 -21.06
C PRO A 194 -6.20 15.58 -22.57
N PRO A 195 -5.27 15.15 -23.43
CA PRO A 195 -5.46 15.23 -24.87
C PRO A 195 -6.76 14.51 -25.25
N SER A 196 -7.46 15.01 -26.28
CA SER A 196 -8.80 14.55 -26.70
C SER A 196 -8.89 13.06 -27.11
N ASP A 197 -7.76 12.36 -27.17
CA ASP A 197 -7.61 10.96 -27.56
C ASP A 197 -7.39 10.01 -26.36
N VAL A 198 -7.30 10.53 -25.14
CA VAL A 198 -7.13 9.70 -23.93
C VAL A 198 -8.51 9.32 -23.41
N LEU A 199 -8.89 8.06 -23.62
CA LEU A 199 -10.13 7.52 -23.06
C LEU A 199 -10.09 7.59 -21.51
N PRO A 200 -11.22 7.90 -20.85
CA PRO A 200 -11.23 8.17 -19.41
C PRO A 200 -10.84 6.96 -18.56
N LEU A 201 -10.16 7.22 -17.44
CA LEU A 201 -9.85 6.24 -16.40
C LEU A 201 -10.84 6.42 -15.24
N LYS A 202 -11.53 5.35 -14.84
CA LYS A 202 -12.31 5.33 -13.60
C LYS A 202 -11.40 4.94 -12.43
N MET A 203 -11.51 5.62 -11.30
CA MET A 203 -10.68 5.40 -10.12
C MET A 203 -11.52 5.39 -8.85
N SER A 204 -11.25 4.40 -7.99
CA SER A 204 -11.81 4.28 -6.65
C SER A 204 -10.72 3.77 -5.69
N VAL A 205 -10.35 4.61 -4.72
CA VAL A 205 -9.36 4.32 -3.69
C VAL A 205 -10.05 4.42 -2.35
N ASN A 206 -9.97 3.36 -1.55
CA ASN A 206 -10.50 3.29 -0.20
C ASN A 206 -9.38 2.91 0.76
N ILE A 207 -9.15 3.73 1.77
CA ILE A 207 -8.14 3.50 2.81
C ILE A 207 -8.88 3.53 4.14
N ASP A 208 -8.89 2.39 4.83
CA ASP A 208 -9.55 2.24 6.13
C ASP A 208 -8.69 2.85 7.24
N ALA A 209 -9.24 3.86 7.93
CA ALA A 209 -8.84 4.34 9.25
C ALA A 209 -7.32 4.28 9.59
N PRO A 210 -6.43 4.93 8.82
CA PRO A 210 -5.03 4.99 9.19
C PRO A 210 -4.88 5.80 10.48
N VAL A 211 -4.05 5.29 11.39
CA VAL A 211 -3.86 5.88 12.73
C VAL A 211 -2.42 6.31 12.90
N VAL A 212 -2.22 7.60 13.15
CA VAL A 212 -0.92 8.19 13.43
C VAL A 212 -0.74 8.36 14.94
N TYR A 213 0.37 7.87 15.47
CA TYR A 213 0.76 7.98 16.87
C TYR A 213 1.97 8.91 16.98
N VAL A 214 1.90 9.90 17.85
CA VAL A 214 3.01 10.77 18.23
C VAL A 214 3.28 10.55 19.73
N PRO A 215 4.17 9.60 20.08
CA PRO A 215 4.48 9.32 21.47
C PRO A 215 5.41 10.36 22.07
N VAL A 216 5.33 10.53 23.40
CA VAL A 216 6.26 11.38 24.15
C VAL A 216 7.68 10.80 24.11
N SER A 217 7.79 9.47 24.12
CA SER A 217 9.04 8.73 23.93
C SER A 217 8.74 7.32 23.41
N SER A 218 9.76 6.61 22.93
CA SER A 218 9.62 5.24 22.41
C SER A 218 9.06 4.22 23.41
N GLN A 219 9.18 4.50 24.71
CA GLN A 219 8.73 3.65 25.82
C GLN A 219 7.43 4.14 26.46
N SER A 220 6.98 5.36 26.15
CA SER A 220 5.82 5.97 26.79
C SER A 220 4.52 5.42 26.20
N ALA A 221 3.60 5.00 27.06
CA ALA A 221 2.21 4.77 26.65
C ALA A 221 1.47 6.08 26.36
N SER A 222 1.97 7.21 26.88
CA SER A 222 1.40 8.53 26.60
C SER A 222 1.76 8.96 25.19
N CYS A 223 0.73 9.10 24.37
CA CYS A 223 0.88 9.50 22.97
C CYS A 223 -0.35 10.28 22.49
N LEU A 224 -0.12 11.15 21.52
CA LEU A 224 -1.16 11.75 20.72
C LEU A 224 -1.53 10.77 19.61
N ARG A 225 -2.79 10.35 19.56
CA ARG A 225 -3.34 9.48 18.53
C ARG A 225 -4.21 10.32 17.60
N LEU A 226 -3.93 10.28 16.31
CA LEU A 226 -4.76 10.84 15.25
C LEU A 226 -5.34 9.69 14.44
N ASP A 227 -6.63 9.46 14.59
CA ASP A 227 -7.40 8.58 13.72
C ASP A 227 -7.90 9.42 12.54
N MET A 228 -7.52 9.03 11.32
CA MET A 228 -7.91 9.78 10.11
C MET A 228 -9.23 9.27 9.53
N GLY A 229 -9.80 8.21 10.09
CA GLY A 229 -11.05 7.68 9.59
C GLY A 229 -10.96 7.08 8.19
N LYS A 230 -12.10 6.79 7.57
CA LYS A 230 -12.12 6.21 6.23
C LYS A 230 -11.85 7.29 5.18
N LEU A 231 -10.72 7.16 4.49
CA LEU A 231 -10.35 8.02 3.37
C LEU A 231 -10.83 7.37 2.06
N ARG A 232 -11.57 8.13 1.28
CA ARG A 232 -12.06 7.70 -0.03
C ARG A 232 -11.69 8.73 -1.09
N VAL A 233 -11.01 8.28 -2.15
CA VAL A 233 -10.72 9.10 -3.33
C VAL A 233 -11.37 8.42 -4.51
N ARG A 234 -12.25 9.11 -5.22
CA ARG A 234 -12.89 8.60 -6.43
C ARG A 234 -13.02 9.70 -7.46
N ASN A 235 -13.12 9.33 -8.73
CA ASN A 235 -13.56 10.27 -9.74
C ASN A 235 -14.96 9.94 -10.25
N GLU A 236 -15.63 11.00 -10.71
CA GLU A 236 -16.90 10.93 -11.39
C GLU A 236 -16.70 11.45 -12.81
N LEU A 237 -16.97 10.59 -13.78
CA LEU A 237 -16.84 10.88 -15.19
C LEU A 237 -18.20 11.41 -15.67
N THR A 238 -18.30 12.72 -15.90
CA THR A 238 -19.53 13.38 -16.37
C THR A 238 -19.20 14.24 -17.58
N ASP A 239 -19.89 14.00 -18.70
CA ASP A 239 -19.88 14.82 -19.92
C ASP A 239 -18.51 15.39 -20.36
N GLY A 240 -17.49 14.52 -20.40
CA GLY A 240 -16.13 14.90 -20.84
C GLY A 240 -15.28 15.60 -19.79
N CYS A 241 -15.76 15.76 -18.56
CA CYS A 241 -15.00 16.22 -17.41
C CYS A 241 -14.71 15.08 -16.44
N ASP A 242 -13.45 14.98 -16.05
CA ASP A 242 -12.98 14.11 -14.98
C ASP A 242 -12.97 14.91 -13.66
N VAL A 243 -13.99 14.72 -12.83
CA VAL A 243 -14.09 15.41 -11.54
C VAL A 243 -13.58 14.49 -10.45
N MET A 244 -12.38 14.80 -9.97
CA MET A 244 -11.77 14.14 -8.82
C MET A 244 -12.44 14.59 -7.53
N THR A 245 -13.01 13.65 -6.78
CA THR A 245 -13.60 13.89 -5.46
C THR A 245 -12.77 13.21 -4.38
N VAL A 246 -12.27 13.99 -3.44
CA VAL A 246 -11.61 13.50 -2.22
C VAL A 246 -12.61 13.63 -1.08
N GLY A 247 -13.04 12.50 -0.53
CA GLY A 247 -13.94 12.43 0.61
C GLY A 247 -13.24 11.89 1.85
N LEU A 248 -13.45 12.57 2.97
CA LEU A 248 -13.15 12.06 4.30
C LEU A 248 -14.49 11.78 4.98
N ASP A 249 -14.68 10.57 5.49
CA ASP A 249 -15.83 10.30 6.34
C ASP A 249 -15.65 11.05 7.67
N SER A 250 -16.21 12.27 7.74
CA SER A 250 -15.87 13.27 8.76
C SER A 250 -16.25 12.85 10.18
N ALA A 251 -17.13 11.85 10.33
CA ALA A 251 -17.46 11.24 11.63
C ALA A 251 -16.33 10.38 12.21
N SER A 252 -15.27 10.11 11.44
CA SER A 252 -14.21 9.16 11.80
C SER A 252 -12.84 9.80 12.01
N ILE A 253 -12.72 11.13 11.88
CA ILE A 253 -11.48 11.83 12.25
C ILE A 253 -11.53 12.17 13.74
N ALA A 254 -10.63 11.61 14.52
CA ALA A 254 -10.57 11.86 15.95
C ALA A 254 -9.13 12.02 16.43
N MET A 255 -8.91 13.01 17.29
CA MET A 255 -7.63 13.20 17.97
C MET A 255 -7.83 12.87 19.45
N HIS A 256 -7.04 11.93 19.95
CA HIS A 256 -7.08 11.48 21.33
C HIS A 256 -5.72 11.69 21.97
N HIS A 257 -5.71 12.23 23.18
CA HIS A 257 -4.55 12.15 24.04
C HIS A 257 -4.73 10.95 24.97
N THR A 258 -3.87 9.95 24.82
CA THR A 258 -3.90 8.76 25.67
C THR A 258 -2.99 8.99 26.87
N GLN A 259 -3.53 8.97 28.09
CA GLN A 259 -2.76 8.96 29.34
C GLN A 259 -3.09 7.68 30.10
N HIS A 260 -2.06 6.90 30.44
CA HIS A 260 -2.12 5.66 31.21
C HIS A 260 -2.85 4.47 30.54
N GLY A 261 -2.20 3.31 30.57
CA GLY A 261 -2.73 2.05 30.05
C GLY A 261 -3.85 1.50 30.94
N GLU A 262 -5.04 1.38 30.38
CA GLU A 262 -6.12 0.60 30.94
C GLU A 262 -5.89 -0.87 30.57
N LEU A 263 -5.25 -1.60 31.48
CA LEU A 263 -5.34 -3.06 31.55
C LEU A 263 -6.67 -3.38 32.24
N GLU A 264 -7.76 -3.47 31.48
CA GLU A 264 -8.91 -4.25 31.94
C GLU A 264 -8.59 -5.73 31.73
N ILE A 265 -8.10 -6.36 32.79
CA ILE A 265 -8.21 -7.80 32.97
C ILE A 265 -9.66 -8.04 33.41
N THR A 266 -10.51 -8.48 32.51
CA THR A 266 -11.77 -9.13 32.90
C THR A 266 -11.48 -10.57 33.30
N ASP A 267 -11.82 -10.90 34.55
CA ASP A 267 -11.85 -12.25 35.14
C ASP A 267 -12.62 -13.28 34.30
#